data_AF-A0A8B6DWI2-F1
#
_entry.id   AF-A0A8B6DWI2-F1
#
_cell.length_a   1.000
_cell.length_b   1.000
_cell.length_c   1.000
_cell.angle_alpha   90.00
_cell.angle_beta   90.00
_cell.angle_gamma   90.00
#
_symmetry.space_group_name_H-M   'P 1'
#
loop_
_entity.id
_entity.type
_entity.pdbx_description
1 polymer ?
#
loop_
_entity_poly.entity_id
_entity_poly.type
_entity_poly.pdbx_seq_one_letter_code
_entity_poly.pdbx_strand_id
1 'polypeptide(L)'
;MQGIVHYVAKDSLPIINFNGKLVTLTRASFDVFDLKQHKNLASKKKFPIILAFALTVHRAQGQTLQNVEIDCYSFFSPGQMGVAVGRAVNIDG
;
A
#
# COMPACT_ATOMS: atom_id res chain seq x y z
N MET A 1 -2.83 -5.72 2.69
CA MET A 1 -3.58 -5.38 3.92
C MET A 1 -3.76 -3.88 3.95
N GLN A 2 -5.00 -3.42 4.00
CA GLN A 2 -5.35 -1.99 4.08
C GLN A 2 -5.82 -1.71 5.52
N GLY A 3 -5.76 -0.46 5.95
CA GLY A 3 -6.18 -0.04 7.29
C GLY A 3 -6.68 1.40 7.28
N ILE A 4 -7.47 1.75 8.29
CA ILE A 4 -8.05 3.09 8.45
C ILE A 4 -7.28 3.82 9.54
N VAL A 5 -6.89 5.07 9.28
CA VAL A 5 -6.27 5.92 10.31
C VAL A 5 -7.30 6.19 11.41
N HIS A 6 -7.04 5.69 12.61
CA HIS A 6 -7.89 5.94 13.78
C HIS A 6 -7.49 7.24 14.48
N TYR A 7 -6.19 7.52 14.55
CA TYR A 7 -5.67 8.74 15.16
C TYR A 7 -4.33 9.15 14.55
N VAL A 8 -4.19 10.46 14.30
CA VAL A 8 -2.94 11.08 13.84
C VAL A 8 -2.83 12.49 14.41
N ALA A 9 -1.69 12.81 15.03
CA ALA A 9 -1.35 14.17 15.46
C ALA A 9 0.15 14.41 15.28
N LYS A 10 0.55 15.69 15.25
CA LYS A 10 1.91 16.13 14.89
C LYS A 10 3.01 15.50 15.77
N ASP A 11 2.73 15.35 17.06
CA ASP A 11 3.71 14.93 18.07
C ASP A 11 3.38 13.57 18.71
N SER A 12 2.54 12.76 18.05
CA SER A 12 2.14 11.44 18.54
C SER A 12 2.40 10.35 17.51
N LEU A 13 2.56 9.11 17.98
CA LEU A 13 2.57 7.95 17.09
C LEU A 13 1.16 7.75 16.49
N PRO A 14 1.05 7.52 15.17
CA PRO A 14 -0.25 7.29 14.56
C PRO A 14 -0.80 5.92 14.98
N ILE A 15 -2.12 5.85 15.14
CA ILE A 15 -2.85 4.63 15.46
C ILE A 15 -3.69 4.26 14.25
N ILE A 16 -3.48 3.05 13.73
CA ILE A 16 -4.18 2.54 12.56
C ILE A 16 -5.06 1.36 13.00
N ASN A 17 -6.29 1.34 12.52
CA ASN A 17 -7.18 0.20 12.62
C ASN A 17 -6.96 -0.73 11.42
N PHE A 18 -6.37 -1.90 11.67
CA PHE A 18 -6.28 -2.99 10.70
C PHE A 18 -7.34 -4.04 11.05
N ASN A 19 -8.44 -4.05 10.30
CA ASN A 19 -9.52 -5.06 10.43
C ASN A 19 -10.03 -5.23 11.87
N GLY A 20 -10.27 -4.14 12.58
CA GLY A 20 -10.74 -4.12 13.98
C GLY A 20 -9.62 -4.09 15.02
N LYS A 21 -8.36 -4.30 14.63
CA LYS A 21 -7.21 -4.24 15.54
C LYS A 21 -6.55 -2.87 15.49
N LEU A 22 -6.55 -2.17 16.61
CA LEU A 22 -5.80 -0.93 16.77
C LEU A 22 -4.30 -1.23 16.94
N VAL A 23 -3.48 -0.63 16.08
CA VAL A 23 -2.02 -0.79 16.07
C VAL A 23 -1.37 0.60 16.11
N THR A 24 -0.56 0.83 17.14
CA THR A 24 0.30 2.02 17.23
C THR A 24 1.54 1.82 16.37
N LEU A 25 1.76 2.70 15.39
CA LEU A 25 2.89 2.57 14.47
C LEU A 25 4.14 3.25 15.02
N THR A 26 5.26 2.55 14.91
CA THR A 26 6.60 3.11 15.11
C THR A 26 7.29 3.31 13.76
N ARG A 27 8.34 4.14 13.74
CA ARG A 27 9.14 4.36 12.54
C ARG A 27 10.06 3.15 12.31
N ALA A 28 10.03 2.60 11.10
CA ALA A 28 10.95 1.58 10.64
C ALA A 28 12.14 2.22 9.90
N SER A 29 13.30 1.56 9.95
CA SER A 29 14.46 1.91 9.14
C SER A 29 14.39 1.19 7.79
N PHE A 30 14.68 1.92 6.72
CA PHE A 30 14.79 1.39 5.37
C PHE A 30 16.20 1.67 4.90
N ASP A 31 16.99 0.61 4.77
CA ASP A 31 18.43 0.70 4.53
C ASP A 31 18.78 0.13 3.15
N VAL A 32 19.73 0.77 2.49
CA VAL A 32 20.32 0.29 1.23
C VAL A 32 21.71 -0.22 1.56
N PHE A 33 21.86 -1.55 1.58
CA PHE A 33 23.12 -2.21 1.93
C PHE A 33 23.90 -2.63 0.68
N ASP A 34 25.18 -2.29 0.63
CA ASP A 34 26.12 -2.74 -0.40
C ASP A 34 26.84 -4.00 0.08
N LEU A 35 26.60 -5.12 -0.62
CA LEU A 35 27.21 -6.41 -0.32
C LEU A 35 28.72 -6.46 -0.60
N LYS A 36 29.23 -5.69 -1.58
CA LYS A 36 30.66 -5.69 -1.94
C LYS A 36 31.48 -4.89 -0.94
N GLN A 37 30.95 -3.77 -0.48
CA GLN A 37 31.61 -2.88 0.47
C GLN A 37 31.26 -3.20 1.93
N HIS A 38 30.36 -4.16 2.16
CA HIS A 38 29.83 -4.53 3.48
C HIS A 38 29.36 -3.33 4.32
N LYS A 39 28.70 -2.36 3.67
CA LYS A 39 28.28 -1.10 4.33
C LYS A 39 26.90 -0.62 3.87
N ASN A 40 26.21 0.08 4.76
CA ASN A 40 25.00 0.82 4.40
C ASN A 40 25.36 2.07 3.60
N LEU A 41 24.81 2.20 2.39
CA LEU A 41 24.97 3.38 1.54
C LEU A 41 24.00 4.50 1.93
N ALA A 42 22.80 4.13 2.36
CA ALA A 42 21.75 5.08 2.77
C ALA A 42 20.81 4.42 3.78
N SER A 43 20.21 5.24 4.64
CA SER A 43 19.19 4.83 5.59
C SER A 43 18.11 5.90 5.70
N LYS A 44 16.85 5.48 5.79
CA LYS A 44 15.71 6.38 6.01
C LYS A 44 14.77 5.82 7.06
N LYS A 45 14.51 6.60 8.12
CA LYS A 45 13.48 6.28 9.12
C LYS A 45 12.12 6.91 8.77
N LYS A 46 11.11 6.09 8.52
CA LYS A 46 9.74 6.54 8.23
C LYS A 46 8.70 5.57 8.81
N PHE A 47 7.45 6.00 8.91
CA PHE A 47 6.37 5.06 9.18
C PHE A 47 6.22 4.08 8.00
N PRO A 48 6.07 2.77 8.25
CA PRO A 48 6.01 1.75 7.20
C PRO A 48 4.60 1.65 6.56
N ILE A 49 4.03 2.79 6.19
CA ILE A 49 2.71 2.90 5.56
C ILE A 49 2.76 3.84 4.35
N ILE A 50 1.79 3.65 3.46
CA ILE A 50 1.50 4.51 2.31
C ILE A 50 -0.01 4.69 2.21
N LEU A 51 -0.47 5.74 1.52
CA LEU A 51 -1.88 5.88 1.17
C LEU A 51 -2.31 4.71 0.27
N ALA A 52 -3.51 4.20 0.51
CA ALA A 52 -4.02 2.99 -0.15
C ALA A 52 -5.36 3.21 -0.88
N PHE A 53 -5.77 4.46 -1.11
CA PHE A 53 -6.97 4.79 -1.89
C PHE A 53 -6.81 4.42 -3.37
N ALA A 54 -5.62 4.67 -3.92
CA ALA A 54 -5.25 4.30 -5.27
C ALA A 54 -4.10 3.31 -5.23
N LEU A 55 -4.18 2.27 -6.05
CA LEU A 55 -3.20 1.21 -6.14
C LEU A 55 -2.95 0.91 -7.62
N THR A 56 -1.72 0.52 -7.95
CA THR A 56 -1.46 -0.02 -9.29
C THR A 56 -2.12 -1.40 -9.44
N VAL A 57 -2.50 -1.76 -10.66
CA VAL A 57 -3.08 -3.08 -10.98
C VAL A 57 -2.22 -4.22 -10.42
N HIS A 58 -0.89 -4.12 -10.55
CA HIS A 58 0.07 -5.08 -10.01
C HIS A 58 -0.01 -5.22 -8.48
N ARG A 59 -0.22 -4.12 -7.75
CA ARG A 59 -0.38 -4.15 -6.28
C ARG A 59 -1.76 -4.66 -5.86
N ALA A 60 -2.78 -4.48 -6.69
CA ALA A 60 -4.14 -4.95 -6.44
C ALA A 60 -4.34 -6.45 -6.74
N GLN A 61 -3.41 -7.10 -7.43
CA GLN A 61 -3.52 -8.52 -7.79
C GLN A 61 -3.77 -9.41 -6.57
N GLY A 62 -4.78 -10.28 -6.67
CA GLY A 62 -5.21 -11.17 -5.59
C GLY A 62 -6.14 -10.53 -4.54
N GLN A 63 -6.43 -9.23 -4.65
CA GLN A 63 -7.40 -8.54 -3.77
C GLN A 63 -8.82 -8.62 -4.34
N THR A 64 -9.81 -8.59 -3.45
CA THR A 64 -11.22 -8.37 -3.79
C THR A 64 -11.62 -7.02 -3.23
N LEU A 65 -12.13 -6.13 -4.08
CA LEU A 65 -12.46 -4.74 -3.77
C LEU A 65 -13.96 -4.53 -3.96
N GLN A 66 -14.61 -3.94 -2.96
CA GLN A 66 -16.06 -3.70 -2.94
C GLN A 66 -16.50 -2.59 -3.90
N ASN A 67 -15.62 -1.66 -4.21
CA ASN A 67 -15.85 -0.59 -5.16
C ASN A 67 -14.49 -0.31 -5.81
N VAL A 68 -14.46 -0.21 -7.13
CA VAL A 68 -13.24 0.12 -7.87
C VAL A 68 -13.53 1.07 -9.02
N GLU A 69 -12.67 2.09 -9.15
CA GLU A 69 -12.57 2.90 -10.35
C GLU A 69 -11.25 2.54 -11.05
N ILE A 70 -11.31 2.28 -12.36
CA ILE A 70 -10.16 1.80 -13.13
C ILE A 70 -9.79 2.84 -14.17
N ASP A 71 -8.65 3.48 -13.97
CA ASP A 71 -8.00 4.29 -15.00
C ASP A 71 -7.08 3.40 -15.87
N CYS A 72 -7.45 3.27 -17.15
CA CYS A 72 -6.73 2.47 -18.12
C CYS A 72 -5.65 3.25 -18.90
N TYR A 73 -5.48 4.56 -18.68
CA TYR A 73 -4.60 5.42 -19.49
C TYR A 73 -3.15 4.92 -19.57
N SER A 74 -2.66 4.31 -18.50
CA SER A 74 -1.27 3.83 -18.38
C SER A 74 -1.12 2.32 -18.55
N PHE A 75 -2.10 1.63 -19.15
CA PHE A 75 -1.96 0.20 -19.42
C PHE A 75 -0.97 -0.04 -20.57
N PHE A 76 -0.03 -0.95 -20.35
CA PHE A 76 1.08 -1.21 -21.27
C PHE A 76 1.30 -2.70 -21.55
N SER A 77 0.61 -3.58 -20.85
CA SER A 77 0.77 -5.03 -20.99
C SER A 77 -0.59 -5.73 -21.15
N PRO A 78 -0.68 -6.75 -22.03
CA PRO A 78 -1.89 -7.58 -22.14
C PRO A 78 -2.31 -8.17 -20.79
N GLY A 79 -3.62 -8.27 -20.57
CA GLY A 79 -4.19 -8.87 -19.36
C GLY A 79 -4.33 -7.93 -18.17
N GLN A 80 -3.73 -6.73 -18.17
CA GLN A 80 -3.89 -5.76 -17.07
C GLN A 80 -5.37 -5.39 -16.84
N MET A 81 -6.14 -5.21 -17.91
CA MET A 81 -7.58 -4.94 -17.81
C MET A 81 -8.35 -6.09 -17.17
N GLY A 82 -8.04 -7.33 -17.55
CA GLY A 82 -8.67 -8.51 -16.94
C GLY A 82 -8.35 -8.64 -15.45
N VAL A 83 -7.10 -8.36 -15.06
CA VAL A 83 -6.70 -8.34 -13.65
C VAL A 83 -7.45 -7.24 -12.90
N ALA A 84 -7.53 -6.03 -13.46
CA ALA A 84 -8.16 -4.87 -12.85
C ALA A 84 -9.67 -5.06 -12.65
N VAL A 85 -10.40 -5.44 -13.70
CA VAL A 85 -11.86 -5.69 -13.62
C VAL A 85 -12.15 -6.87 -12.70
N GLY A 86 -11.32 -7.93 -12.74
CA GLY A 86 -11.45 -9.06 -11.83
C GLY A 86 -11.15 -8.75 -10.35
N ARG A 87 -10.89 -7.49 -9.98
CA ARG A 87 -10.82 -7.08 -8.57
C ARG A 87 -12.19 -6.66 -8.01
N ALA A 88 -13.11 -6.22 -8.88
CA ALA A 88 -14.46 -5.81 -8.48
C ALA A 88 -15.29 -7.02 -8.02
N VAL A 89 -16.21 -6.81 -7.08
CA VAL A 89 -17.13 -7.87 -6.62
C VAL A 89 -18.28 -8.06 -7.59
N ASN A 90 -18.81 -6.97 -8.13
CA ASN A 90 -19.93 -6.98 -9.08
C ASN A 90 -19.82 -5.78 -10.04
N ILE A 91 -20.82 -5.61 -10.92
CA ILE A 91 -20.84 -4.53 -11.93
C ILE A 91 -21.34 -3.18 -11.37
N ASP A 92 -22.07 -3.20 -10.26
CA ASP A 92 -22.60 -1.99 -9.61
C ASP A 92 -21.51 -1.28 -8.77
N GLY A 93 -20.45 -2.01 -8.40
CA GLY A 93 -19.27 -1.57 -7.64
C GLY A 93 -18.37 -2.72 -7.23
#